data_AF-A0A352XP96-F1
#
_entry.id   AF-A0A352XP96-F1
#
_cell.length_a   1.000
_cell.length_b   1.000
_cell.length_c   1.000
_cell.angle_alpha   90.00
_cell.angle_beta   90.00
_cell.angle_gamma   90.00
#
_symmetry.space_group_name_H-M   'P 1'
#
loop_
_entity.id
_entity.type
_entity.pdbx_description
1 polymer ?
#
loop_
_entity_poly.entity_id
_entity_poly.type
_entity_poly.pdbx_seq_one_letter_code
_entity_poly.pdbx_strand_id
1 'polypeptide(L)'
;MATCRCVITDGTRSCKASPPSRKLSLSPPPTSKTTNFRPDFPTFRPLDIPTPMPVFTYKALNSKGSVSTGDIDAIDRTEALRLLDKKGLQPVSIKEASAVNAVSAKQNKANPASKPAAKPVARSSGSSPAEKAKPAEKTEGLLKMKRAEVVMFTEELSDMLGGGLQLEPALLAMENRQELGNLKAIATRLRQDVRDGMNFSNALRRTSAGFDQLYCSLAAAGEASGALDTILRRQAHYLKTIQELQSKFILALIYPAFLVLSCIGVSILLVTTLIPQLTSLIQSTPGAKVPLGAQIMISGSDFLKQWWHVITLVLVAGAIFFKAWKDNPENRFAWDGMKLRMPLFGKLISSRFYVQFLETMANLVGNGLPLLRSLELSRDATGNLVMRKNLDTVIAQVGDGRSFTKALTRVGAFPPLLIDMIAVGEQTGKIDTSLRRAAERYDREMSKDMQRLMALVTPVILVIMAGLIGSMMYLIFTSIFQTISGLSGGR
;
A
#
# COMPACT_ATOMS: atom_id res chain seq x y z
N MET A 1 14.02 -47.18 -1.98
CA MET A 1 12.59 -47.50 -2.08
C MET A 1 12.35 -48.74 -1.24
N ALA A 2 11.75 -48.59 -0.06
CA ALA A 2 11.33 -49.69 0.80
C ALA A 2 9.83 -49.52 1.05
N THR A 3 9.05 -50.39 0.43
CA THR A 3 7.59 -50.43 0.43
C THR A 3 7.10 -50.96 1.78
N CYS A 4 6.42 -50.11 2.57
CA CYS A 4 5.77 -50.53 3.80
C CYS A 4 4.29 -50.87 3.51
N ARG A 5 3.98 -52.16 3.56
CA ARG A 5 2.63 -52.73 3.37
C ARG A 5 1.91 -52.70 4.73
N CYS A 6 0.88 -51.87 4.90
CA CYS A 6 0.00 -51.92 6.07
C CYS A 6 -1.26 -52.70 5.71
N VAL A 7 -1.41 -53.89 6.30
CA VAL A 7 -2.64 -54.67 6.34
C VAL A 7 -3.40 -54.29 7.62
N ILE A 8 -4.68 -53.94 7.46
CA ILE A 8 -5.64 -53.66 8.53
C ILE A 8 -6.44 -54.94 8.78
N THR A 9 -6.28 -55.52 9.97
CA THR A 9 -7.22 -56.48 10.56
C THR A 9 -7.29 -56.20 12.06
N ASP A 10 -8.54 -56.10 12.52
CA ASP A 10 -9.05 -55.90 13.88
C ASP A 10 -8.47 -54.80 14.79
N GLY A 11 -9.40 -53.97 15.26
CA GLY A 11 -9.18 -52.78 16.06
C GLY A 11 -8.42 -53.07 17.36
N THR A 12 -7.13 -52.73 17.35
CA THR A 12 -6.35 -52.10 18.44
C THR A 12 -4.87 -52.23 18.06
N ARG A 13 -4.17 -51.12 17.80
CA ARG A 13 -2.70 -51.13 17.68
C ARG A 13 -2.05 -50.20 18.68
N SER A 14 -1.64 -50.82 19.78
CA SER A 14 -0.51 -50.39 20.59
C SER A 14 0.77 -50.87 19.88
N CYS A 15 1.68 -49.95 19.55
CA CYS A 15 2.98 -50.31 18.98
C CYS A 15 4.07 -50.14 20.05
N LYS A 16 4.53 -51.28 20.58
CA LYS A 16 5.78 -51.43 21.34
C LYS A 16 6.98 -51.14 20.41
N ALA A 17 7.85 -50.24 20.83
CA ALA A 17 9.18 -50.06 20.26
C ALA A 17 10.16 -51.08 20.88
N SER A 18 10.98 -51.73 20.06
CA SER A 18 12.19 -52.43 20.51
C SER A 18 13.32 -52.22 19.47
N PRO A 19 14.58 -52.03 19.90
CA PRO A 19 15.65 -51.44 19.09
C PRO A 19 16.52 -52.49 18.39
N PRO A 20 17.41 -52.05 17.48
CA PRO A 20 18.75 -52.62 17.51
C PRO A 20 19.87 -51.60 17.32
N SER A 21 20.71 -51.51 18.34
CA SER A 21 22.16 -51.73 18.32
C SER A 21 22.90 -51.69 16.95
N ARG A 22 23.78 -50.69 16.78
CA ARG A 22 25.20 -50.93 16.42
C ARG A 22 26.04 -49.67 16.64
N LYS A 23 26.96 -49.77 17.60
CA LYS A 23 28.09 -48.85 17.78
C LYS A 23 29.04 -49.02 16.60
N LEU A 24 29.44 -47.92 15.96
CA LEU A 24 30.62 -47.87 15.11
C LEU A 24 31.55 -46.80 15.69
N SER A 25 32.68 -47.25 16.23
CA SER A 25 33.77 -46.41 16.71
C SER A 25 34.52 -45.83 15.51
N LEU A 26 34.80 -44.54 15.51
CA LEU A 26 35.89 -43.95 14.73
C LEU A 26 36.57 -42.85 15.54
N SER A 27 37.89 -42.97 15.55
CA SER A 27 38.90 -42.30 16.36
C SER A 27 39.04 -40.79 16.06
N PRO A 28 39.57 -39.98 16.99
CA PRO A 28 39.82 -38.55 16.76
C PRO A 28 41.11 -38.32 15.93
N PRO A 29 41.16 -37.28 15.08
CA PRO A 29 42.38 -36.94 14.35
C PRO A 29 43.41 -36.19 15.22
N PRO A 30 44.70 -36.25 14.87
CA PRO A 30 45.78 -35.74 15.70
C PRO A 30 45.91 -34.21 15.66
N THR A 31 46.28 -33.65 16.81
CA THR A 31 46.68 -32.26 17.02
C THR A 31 47.93 -31.91 16.19
N SER A 32 47.78 -31.05 15.19
CA SER A 32 48.92 -30.44 14.49
C SER A 32 49.33 -29.12 15.16
N LYS A 33 50.63 -29.03 15.44
CA LYS A 33 51.32 -27.86 15.97
C LYS A 33 51.13 -26.66 15.04
N THR A 34 50.61 -25.56 15.55
CA THR A 34 50.47 -24.30 14.83
C THR A 34 51.83 -23.57 14.81
N THR A 35 52.63 -23.84 13.79
CA THR A 35 53.77 -22.98 13.43
C THR A 35 53.23 -21.68 12.82
N ASN A 36 53.58 -20.55 13.44
CA ASN A 36 53.36 -19.20 12.92
C ASN A 36 53.95 -19.07 11.52
N PHE A 37 53.09 -18.98 10.49
CA PHE A 37 53.47 -18.58 9.14
C PHE A 37 52.63 -17.34 8.80
N ARG A 38 53.23 -16.15 8.92
CA ARG A 38 52.68 -14.91 8.38
C ARG A 38 53.07 -14.83 6.90
N PRO A 39 52.13 -14.76 5.95
CA PRO A 39 52.45 -14.24 4.64
C PRO A 39 52.39 -12.71 4.70
N ASP A 40 53.53 -12.07 4.44
CA ASP A 40 53.62 -10.64 4.18
C ASP A 40 52.83 -10.31 2.90
N PHE A 41 51.68 -9.67 3.06
CA PHE A 41 50.97 -9.05 1.95
C PHE A 41 51.51 -7.62 1.74
N PRO A 42 51.90 -7.22 0.52
CA PRO A 42 52.24 -5.83 0.26
C PRO A 42 50.99 -4.95 0.41
N THR A 43 51.13 -3.88 1.19
CA THR A 43 50.14 -2.81 1.35
C THR A 43 49.86 -2.15 0.01
N PHE A 44 48.68 -2.38 -0.55
CA PHE A 44 48.20 -1.61 -1.70
C PHE A 44 47.87 -0.17 -1.24
N ARG A 45 48.51 0.81 -1.88
CA ARG A 45 48.10 2.22 -1.81
C ARG A 45 46.68 2.35 -2.40
N PRO A 46 45.81 3.22 -1.87
CA PRO A 46 44.57 3.54 -2.54
C PRO A 46 44.90 4.14 -3.91
N LEU A 47 44.39 3.55 -4.99
CA LEU A 47 44.28 4.25 -6.27
C LEU A 47 43.28 5.39 -6.10
N ASP A 48 43.67 6.59 -6.56
CA ASP A 48 42.77 7.73 -6.72
C ASP A 48 41.61 7.35 -7.65
N ILE A 49 40.43 7.15 -7.05
CA ILE A 49 39.18 7.02 -7.80
C ILE A 49 38.76 8.45 -8.15
N PRO A 50 38.60 8.82 -9.45
CA PRO A 50 38.11 10.14 -9.79
C PRO A 50 36.69 10.31 -9.24
N THR A 51 36.51 11.24 -8.31
CA THR A 51 35.19 11.69 -7.85
C THR A 51 34.41 12.22 -9.05
N PRO A 52 33.15 11.82 -9.28
CA PRO A 52 32.35 12.38 -10.37
C PRO A 52 32.18 13.89 -10.13
N MET A 53 32.67 14.71 -11.06
CA MET A 53 32.50 16.17 -10.99
C MET A 53 31.02 16.51 -11.20
N PRO A 54 30.36 17.23 -10.28
CA PRO A 54 29.01 17.68 -10.47
C PRO A 54 28.95 18.72 -11.59
N VAL A 55 27.88 18.65 -12.40
CA VAL A 55 27.62 19.62 -13.47
C VAL A 55 26.70 20.70 -12.92
N PHE A 56 27.09 21.97 -13.06
CA PHE A 56 26.29 23.10 -12.63
C PHE A 56 25.67 23.82 -13.83
N THR A 57 24.34 23.93 -13.85
CA THR A 57 23.64 24.77 -14.81
C THR A 57 23.56 26.20 -14.28
N TYR A 58 24.04 27.16 -15.06
CA TYR A 58 24.06 28.57 -14.70
C TYR A 58 23.19 29.42 -15.62
N LYS A 59 22.67 30.51 -15.06
CA LYS A 59 22.08 31.65 -15.78
C LYS A 59 22.84 32.90 -15.33
N ALA A 60 23.58 33.51 -16.23
CA ALA A 60 24.47 34.63 -15.94
C ALA A 60 24.27 35.77 -16.93
N LEU A 61 24.49 37.00 -16.47
CA LEU A 61 24.47 38.21 -17.28
C LEU A 61 25.86 38.46 -17.87
N ASN A 62 25.91 38.78 -19.14
CA ASN A 62 27.14 39.23 -19.80
C ASN A 62 27.36 40.73 -19.54
N SER A 63 28.57 41.22 -19.79
CA SER A 63 28.95 42.64 -19.63
C SER A 63 28.07 43.63 -20.42
N LYS A 64 27.31 43.15 -21.40
CA LYS A 64 26.33 43.92 -22.21
C LYS A 64 24.87 43.78 -21.74
N GLY A 65 24.62 43.20 -20.58
CA GLY A 65 23.28 43.08 -19.97
C GLY A 65 22.38 41.97 -20.55
N SER A 66 22.89 41.10 -21.43
CA SER A 66 22.14 39.96 -21.97
C SER A 66 22.34 38.70 -21.13
N VAL A 67 21.27 37.92 -20.96
CA VAL A 67 21.26 36.69 -20.16
C VAL A 67 21.74 35.50 -20.98
N SER A 68 22.78 34.82 -20.50
CA SER A 68 23.35 33.60 -21.07
C SER A 68 23.17 32.42 -20.12
N THR A 69 22.75 31.27 -20.65
CA THR A 69 22.57 30.01 -19.91
C THR A 69 23.48 28.93 -20.47
N GLY A 70 24.09 28.14 -19.58
CA GLY A 70 24.95 27.01 -19.96
C GLY A 70 25.29 26.12 -18.78
N ASP A 71 26.06 25.06 -19.04
CA ASP A 71 26.51 24.10 -18.03
C ASP A 71 28.02 24.22 -17.81
N ILE A 72 28.46 24.04 -16.57
CA ILE A 72 29.88 24.09 -16.18
C ILE A 72 30.23 22.97 -15.20
N ASP A 73 31.30 22.25 -15.50
CA ASP A 73 31.83 21.20 -14.63
C ASP A 73 32.74 21.87 -13.59
N ALA A 74 32.44 21.68 -12.30
CA ALA A 74 33.24 22.22 -11.20
C ALA A 74 33.17 21.29 -9.99
N ILE A 75 34.19 21.31 -9.14
CA ILE A 75 34.24 20.44 -7.95
C ILE A 75 33.24 20.94 -6.89
N ASP A 76 33.10 22.26 -6.77
CA ASP A 76 32.15 22.89 -5.85
C ASP A 76 31.53 24.17 -6.45
N ARG A 77 30.48 24.67 -5.78
CA ARG A 77 29.77 25.89 -6.20
C ARG A 77 30.71 27.11 -6.22
N THR A 78 31.73 27.13 -5.37
CA THR A 78 32.71 28.22 -5.24
C THR A 78 33.63 28.28 -6.47
N GLU A 79 34.08 27.13 -6.95
CA GLU A 79 34.87 26.98 -8.17
C GLU A 79 34.04 27.30 -9.42
N ALA A 80 32.77 26.88 -9.46
CA ALA A 80 31.85 27.25 -10.54
C ALA A 80 31.69 28.79 -10.66
N LEU A 81 31.61 29.51 -9.52
CA LEU A 81 31.57 30.96 -9.49
C LEU A 81 32.87 31.60 -10.01
N ARG A 82 34.04 31.08 -9.61
CA ARG A 82 35.34 31.59 -10.10
C ARG A 82 35.52 31.38 -11.60
N LEU A 83 35.03 30.26 -12.13
CA LEU A 83 35.10 29.98 -13.57
C LEU A 83 34.15 30.85 -14.38
N LEU A 84 33.00 31.24 -13.82
CA LEU A 84 32.08 32.21 -14.44
C LEU A 84 32.63 33.64 -14.41
N ASP A 85 33.27 34.02 -13.31
CA ASP A 85 33.93 35.32 -13.16
C ASP A 85 35.10 35.47 -14.14
N LYS A 86 35.91 34.41 -14.32
CA LYS A 86 36.98 34.36 -15.34
C LYS A 86 36.43 34.49 -16.78
N LYS A 87 35.16 34.17 -17.02
CA LYS A 87 34.47 34.34 -18.31
C LYS A 87 33.76 35.70 -18.42
N GLY A 88 33.85 36.58 -17.42
CA GLY A 88 33.21 37.89 -17.39
C GLY A 88 31.68 37.82 -17.31
N LEU A 89 31.14 36.72 -16.78
CA LEU A 89 29.71 36.45 -16.66
C LEU A 89 29.29 36.59 -15.20
N GLN A 90 28.37 37.53 -14.90
CA GLN A 90 27.84 37.71 -13.55
C GLN A 90 26.67 36.77 -13.29
N PRO A 91 26.77 35.81 -12.35
CA PRO A 91 25.76 34.78 -12.15
C PRO A 91 24.50 35.33 -11.46
N VAL A 92 23.33 35.01 -12.02
CA VAL A 92 22.01 35.33 -11.45
C VAL A 92 21.42 34.12 -10.72
N SER A 93 21.66 32.90 -11.24
CA SER A 93 21.29 31.66 -10.56
C SER A 93 22.20 30.50 -11.00
N ILE A 94 22.65 29.70 -10.03
CA ILE A 94 23.44 28.46 -10.26
C ILE A 94 22.72 27.32 -9.55
N LYS A 95 22.42 26.24 -10.28
CA LYS A 95 21.78 25.02 -9.77
C LYS A 95 22.66 23.82 -10.10
N GLU A 96 22.86 22.94 -9.12
CA GLU A 96 23.60 21.69 -9.29
C GLU A 96 22.69 20.65 -9.96
N ALA A 97 23.18 20.02 -11.02
CA ALA A 97 22.56 18.86 -11.64
C ALA A 97 23.29 17.61 -11.17
N SER A 98 22.69 16.84 -10.25
CA SER A 98 23.26 15.59 -9.77
C SER A 98 23.48 14.60 -10.92
N ALA A 99 24.67 14.00 -10.98
CA ALA A 99 25.28 13.31 -12.11
C ALA A 99 24.65 11.96 -12.55
N VAL A 100 23.32 11.84 -12.59
CA VAL A 100 22.64 10.62 -13.09
C VAL A 100 22.00 10.81 -14.48
N ASN A 101 21.97 12.03 -15.04
CA ASN A 101 21.31 12.32 -16.33
C ASN A 101 22.20 13.13 -17.30
N ALA A 102 23.45 12.70 -17.55
CA ALA A 102 24.36 13.42 -18.46
C ALA A 102 25.12 12.53 -19.46
N VAL A 103 24.60 11.34 -19.79
CA VAL A 103 25.14 10.51 -20.89
C VAL A 103 24.08 10.30 -21.95
N SER A 104 23.61 11.39 -22.57
CA SER A 104 22.87 11.39 -23.85
C SER A 104 22.71 12.82 -24.38
N ALA A 105 23.81 13.59 -24.45
CA ALA A 105 23.76 14.92 -25.09
C ALA A 105 25.15 15.37 -25.56
N LYS A 106 25.84 14.52 -26.34
CA LYS A 106 27.07 14.96 -27.02
C LYS A 106 27.28 14.23 -28.35
N GLN A 107 26.39 14.48 -29.29
CA GLN A 107 26.67 14.32 -30.72
C GLN A 107 25.66 15.13 -31.55
N ASN A 108 26.03 16.38 -31.81
CA ASN A 108 25.90 17.09 -33.08
C ASN A 108 25.85 18.59 -32.85
N LYS A 109 27.01 19.21 -33.04
CA LYS A 109 27.16 20.66 -33.17
C LYS A 109 27.44 20.94 -34.65
N ALA A 110 26.46 21.49 -35.35
CA ALA A 110 26.67 22.29 -36.54
C ALA A 110 25.66 23.44 -36.51
N ASN A 111 26.20 24.66 -36.59
CA ASN A 111 25.54 25.96 -36.51
C ASN A 111 25.75 26.65 -37.87
N PRO A 112 25.31 27.90 -38.12
CA PRO A 112 23.98 28.53 -38.02
C PRO A 112 23.56 29.18 -39.37
N ALA A 113 22.29 29.60 -39.53
CA ALA A 113 21.98 30.85 -40.26
C ALA A 113 20.52 31.33 -40.11
N SER A 114 20.39 32.58 -39.62
CA SER A 114 19.43 33.63 -40.00
C SER A 114 17.90 33.40 -39.94
N LYS A 115 17.26 34.09 -38.97
CA LYS A 115 16.04 34.90 -39.20
C LYS A 115 16.45 36.22 -39.92
N PRO A 116 15.57 37.07 -40.52
CA PRO A 116 14.14 37.26 -40.16
C PRO A 116 13.15 37.65 -41.30
N ALA A 117 11.88 37.76 -40.89
CA ALA A 117 10.88 38.78 -41.27
C ALA A 117 10.01 38.68 -42.55
N ALA A 118 8.72 38.94 -42.29
CA ALA A 118 7.78 39.80 -43.03
C ALA A 118 6.64 39.16 -43.85
N LYS A 119 5.41 39.37 -43.34
CA LYS A 119 4.12 39.52 -44.06
C LYS A 119 4.20 40.75 -45.00
N PRO A 120 3.31 41.02 -46.00
CA PRO A 120 1.86 40.73 -45.94
C PRO A 120 1.08 40.50 -47.29
N VAL A 121 -0.22 40.18 -47.16
CA VAL A 121 -1.44 40.43 -48.01
C VAL A 121 -1.56 39.87 -49.46
N ALA A 122 -2.59 39.04 -49.69
CA ALA A 122 -3.78 39.26 -50.58
C ALA A 122 -4.51 37.90 -50.85
N ARG A 123 -5.79 37.72 -50.44
CA ARG A 123 -7.03 37.73 -51.27
C ARG A 123 -6.91 36.88 -52.55
N SER A 124 -7.78 35.96 -52.94
CA SER A 124 -9.17 35.54 -52.64
C SER A 124 -9.33 34.16 -53.32
N SER A 125 -10.09 33.17 -52.85
CA SER A 125 -11.52 32.90 -53.13
C SER A 125 -11.65 31.39 -53.35
N GLY A 126 -12.67 30.74 -52.78
CA GLY A 126 -13.12 29.40 -53.24
C GLY A 126 -13.45 28.36 -52.17
N SER A 127 -14.73 28.31 -51.80
CA SER A 127 -15.55 27.13 -51.43
C SER A 127 -15.04 26.06 -50.43
N SER A 128 -15.75 25.99 -49.29
CA SER A 128 -15.92 24.82 -48.39
C SER A 128 -16.51 23.60 -49.14
N PRO A 129 -16.39 22.33 -48.68
CA PRO A 129 -16.91 21.91 -47.38
C PRO A 129 -16.09 20.90 -46.55
N ALA A 130 -16.04 21.19 -45.25
CA ALA A 130 -16.17 20.24 -44.14
C ALA A 130 -15.46 18.87 -44.21
N GLU A 131 -14.27 18.79 -43.61
CA GLU A 131 -13.80 17.56 -42.99
C GLU A 131 -13.37 17.82 -41.53
N LYS A 132 -13.91 17.00 -40.64
CA LYS A 132 -13.92 17.16 -39.19
C LYS A 132 -12.52 17.30 -38.62
N ALA A 133 -12.29 18.42 -37.94
CA ALA A 133 -11.11 18.67 -37.13
C ALA A 133 -10.90 17.55 -36.08
N LYS A 134 -9.68 17.02 -36.07
CA LYS A 134 -9.12 16.22 -34.98
C LYS A 134 -9.35 16.94 -33.64
N PRO A 135 -9.83 16.26 -32.58
CA PRO A 135 -9.83 16.86 -31.26
C PRO A 135 -8.39 17.00 -30.78
N ALA A 136 -8.10 18.23 -30.39
CA ALA A 136 -6.91 18.70 -29.73
C ALA A 136 -6.45 17.79 -28.58
N GLU A 137 -5.13 17.64 -28.54
CA GLU A 137 -4.28 17.24 -27.43
C GLU A 137 -4.81 17.81 -26.09
N LYS A 138 -5.45 16.95 -25.29
CA LYS A 138 -5.85 17.27 -23.92
C LYS A 138 -4.62 17.15 -23.03
N THR A 139 -4.28 18.25 -22.37
CA THR A 139 -3.35 18.32 -21.24
C THR A 139 -3.65 17.20 -20.24
N GLU A 140 -2.70 16.28 -20.10
CA GLU A 140 -2.89 14.98 -19.46
C GLU A 140 -2.88 15.07 -17.93
N GLY A 141 -4.06 15.04 -17.34
CA GLY A 141 -4.22 14.69 -15.93
C GLY A 141 -4.21 13.17 -15.75
N LEU A 142 -3.76 12.71 -14.58
CA LEU A 142 -3.85 11.30 -14.14
C LEU A 142 -5.27 10.75 -14.40
N LEU A 143 -5.35 9.66 -15.15
CA LEU A 143 -6.62 8.96 -15.39
C LEU A 143 -7.06 8.29 -14.08
N LYS A 144 -8.31 8.51 -13.68
CA LYS A 144 -8.84 7.97 -12.43
C LYS A 144 -9.48 6.60 -12.68
N MET A 145 -8.98 5.57 -12.01
CA MET A 145 -9.54 4.21 -12.08
C MET A 145 -10.31 3.84 -10.83
N LYS A 146 -11.40 3.08 -11.02
CA LYS A 146 -12.02 2.33 -9.91
C LYS A 146 -11.20 1.07 -9.62
N ARG A 147 -11.28 0.55 -8.40
CA ARG A 147 -10.58 -0.71 -8.02
C ARG A 147 -10.90 -1.89 -8.93
N ALA A 148 -12.16 -2.06 -9.29
CA ALA A 148 -12.59 -3.13 -10.21
C ALA A 148 -11.95 -3.00 -11.60
N GLU A 149 -11.74 -1.78 -12.07
CA GLU A 149 -11.05 -1.52 -13.36
C GLU A 149 -9.56 -1.89 -13.24
N VAL A 150 -8.90 -1.59 -12.12
CA VAL A 150 -7.50 -2.00 -11.89
C VAL A 150 -7.37 -3.52 -11.89
N VAL A 151 -8.31 -4.22 -11.24
CA VAL A 151 -8.33 -5.69 -11.24
C VAL A 151 -8.48 -6.24 -12.65
N MET A 152 -9.49 -5.77 -13.39
CA MET A 152 -9.76 -6.20 -14.77
C MET A 152 -8.58 -5.91 -15.71
N PHE A 153 -7.97 -4.71 -15.60
CA PHE A 153 -6.76 -4.37 -16.36
C PHE A 153 -5.62 -5.34 -16.09
N THR A 154 -5.36 -5.62 -14.81
CA THR A 154 -4.24 -6.46 -14.39
C THR A 154 -4.45 -7.91 -14.80
N GLU A 155 -5.67 -8.43 -14.67
CA GLU A 155 -6.06 -9.78 -15.08
C GLU A 155 -5.84 -9.96 -16.58
N GLU A 156 -6.45 -9.10 -17.41
CA GLU A 156 -6.34 -9.16 -18.87
C GLU A 156 -4.88 -9.04 -19.35
N LEU A 157 -4.13 -8.09 -18.79
CA LEU A 157 -2.73 -7.92 -19.14
C LEU A 157 -1.90 -9.16 -18.73
N SER A 158 -2.15 -9.72 -17.54
CA SER A 158 -1.44 -10.91 -17.08
C SER A 158 -1.77 -12.17 -17.89
N ASP A 159 -2.99 -12.26 -18.42
CA ASP A 159 -3.41 -13.36 -19.27
C ASP A 159 -2.78 -13.27 -20.66
N MET A 160 -2.75 -12.07 -21.25
CA MET A 160 -2.06 -11.83 -22.52
C MET A 160 -0.55 -12.11 -22.41
N LEU A 161 0.11 -11.57 -21.38
CA LEU A 161 1.53 -11.82 -21.13
C LEU A 161 1.81 -13.30 -20.85
N GLY A 162 0.94 -13.96 -20.07
CA GLY A 162 1.03 -15.40 -19.81
C GLY A 162 0.77 -16.27 -21.04
N GLY A 163 0.09 -15.74 -22.06
CA GLY A 163 -0.04 -16.34 -23.39
C GLY A 163 1.21 -16.17 -24.27
N GLY A 164 2.26 -15.52 -23.76
CA GLY A 164 3.52 -15.30 -24.47
C GLY A 164 3.58 -14.02 -25.30
N LEU A 165 2.56 -13.15 -25.24
CA LEU A 165 2.63 -11.82 -25.87
C LEU A 165 3.66 -10.96 -25.13
N GLN A 166 4.42 -10.17 -25.88
CA GLN A 166 5.23 -9.11 -25.28
C GLN A 166 4.35 -7.96 -24.79
N LEU A 167 4.89 -7.10 -23.92
CA LEU A 167 4.15 -6.02 -23.27
C LEU A 167 3.47 -5.05 -24.25
N GLU A 168 4.17 -4.59 -25.28
CA GLU A 168 3.60 -3.65 -26.26
C GLU A 168 2.46 -4.28 -27.09
N PRO A 169 2.61 -5.51 -27.66
CA PRO A 169 1.52 -6.20 -28.33
C PRO A 169 0.32 -6.50 -27.44
N ALA A 170 0.56 -6.85 -26.16
CA ALA A 170 -0.52 -7.06 -25.19
C ALA A 170 -1.30 -5.75 -24.94
N LEU A 171 -0.61 -4.63 -24.74
CA LEU A 171 -1.26 -3.33 -24.57
C LEU A 171 -2.00 -2.87 -25.84
N LEU A 172 -1.49 -3.16 -27.04
CA LEU A 172 -2.17 -2.94 -28.32
C LEU A 172 -3.48 -3.75 -28.41
N ALA A 173 -3.45 -5.02 -28.01
CA ALA A 173 -4.65 -5.87 -28.03
C ALA A 173 -5.71 -5.34 -27.05
N MET A 174 -5.30 -4.89 -25.86
CA MET A 174 -6.20 -4.23 -24.90
C MET A 174 -6.75 -2.90 -25.42
N GLU A 175 -5.96 -2.09 -26.13
CA GLU A 175 -6.41 -0.85 -26.77
C GLU A 175 -7.51 -1.09 -27.82
N ASN A 176 -7.42 -2.20 -28.56
CA ASN A 176 -8.36 -2.52 -29.62
C ASN A 176 -9.68 -3.12 -29.12
N ARG A 177 -9.76 -3.52 -27.84
CA ARG A 177 -10.95 -4.15 -27.27
C ARG A 177 -11.99 -3.09 -26.89
N GLN A 178 -13.13 -3.07 -27.60
CA GLN A 178 -14.16 -2.03 -27.45
C GLN A 178 -14.89 -2.06 -26.10
N GLU A 179 -14.98 -3.22 -25.44
CA GLU A 179 -15.67 -3.41 -24.15
C GLU A 179 -14.99 -2.71 -22.97
N LEU A 180 -13.75 -2.27 -23.15
CA LEU A 180 -12.88 -1.81 -22.08
C LEU A 180 -13.08 -0.32 -21.71
N GLY A 181 -13.78 0.48 -22.52
CA GLY A 181 -14.15 1.87 -22.16
C GLY A 181 -12.97 2.71 -21.63
N ASN A 182 -12.97 3.06 -20.33
CA ASN A 182 -11.88 3.78 -19.67
C ASN A 182 -10.52 3.03 -19.68
N LEU A 183 -10.55 1.70 -19.69
CA LEU A 183 -9.35 0.86 -19.73
C LEU A 183 -8.60 0.98 -21.07
N LYS A 184 -9.32 1.30 -22.15
CA LYS A 184 -8.72 1.60 -23.45
C LYS A 184 -7.81 2.82 -23.38
N ALA A 185 -8.28 3.91 -22.79
CA ALA A 185 -7.48 5.14 -22.66
C ALA A 185 -6.19 4.88 -21.86
N ILE A 186 -6.26 4.00 -20.86
CA ILE A 186 -5.12 3.62 -20.03
C ILE A 186 -4.16 2.70 -20.79
N ALA A 187 -4.67 1.72 -21.52
CA ALA A 187 -3.87 0.86 -22.37
C ALA A 187 -3.16 1.66 -23.48
N THR A 188 -3.86 2.57 -24.16
CA THR A 188 -3.28 3.47 -25.17
C THR A 188 -2.16 4.31 -24.56
N ARG A 189 -2.37 4.91 -23.38
CA ARG A 189 -1.35 5.75 -22.75
C ARG A 189 -0.13 4.96 -22.29
N LEU A 190 -0.34 3.84 -21.61
CA LEU A 190 0.73 2.95 -21.18
C LEU A 190 1.52 2.43 -22.36
N ARG A 191 0.84 2.04 -23.45
CA ARG A 191 1.49 1.59 -24.68
C ARG A 191 2.38 2.67 -25.26
N GLN A 192 1.88 3.90 -25.33
CA GLN A 192 2.64 5.03 -25.85
C GLN A 192 3.88 5.30 -25.01
N ASP A 193 3.74 5.42 -23.68
CA ASP A 193 4.88 5.64 -22.78
C ASP A 193 5.92 4.48 -22.88
N VAL A 194 5.47 3.22 -22.94
CA VAL A 194 6.37 2.06 -23.10
C VAL A 194 7.05 2.05 -24.47
N ARG A 195 6.34 2.40 -25.54
CA ARG A 195 6.89 2.52 -26.90
C ARG A 195 7.90 3.66 -27.02
N ASP A 196 7.71 4.72 -26.24
CA ASP A 196 8.65 5.84 -26.12
C ASP A 196 9.89 5.48 -25.26
N GLY A 197 9.99 4.23 -24.79
CA GLY A 197 11.13 3.70 -24.06
C GLY A 197 11.08 3.89 -22.54
N MET A 198 9.93 4.32 -21.99
CA MET A 198 9.75 4.42 -20.54
C MET A 198 9.52 3.03 -19.93
N ASN A 199 10.22 2.74 -18.83
CA ASN A 199 9.97 1.53 -18.05
C ASN A 199 8.48 1.46 -17.67
N PHE A 200 7.88 0.27 -17.80
CA PHE A 200 6.47 0.00 -17.53
C PHE A 200 6.05 0.47 -16.13
N SER A 201 6.91 0.22 -15.14
CA SER A 201 6.71 0.66 -13.76
C SER A 201 6.57 2.19 -13.61
N ASN A 202 7.28 2.97 -14.41
CA ASN A 202 7.19 4.43 -14.41
C ASN A 202 5.98 4.93 -15.22
N ALA A 203 5.66 4.25 -16.33
CA ALA A 203 4.48 4.52 -17.14
C ALA A 203 3.19 4.35 -16.31
N LEU A 204 3.11 3.29 -15.48
CA LEU A 204 2.01 3.05 -14.54
C LEU A 204 1.81 4.20 -13.56
N ARG A 205 2.89 4.70 -12.95
CA ARG A 205 2.86 5.81 -11.98
C ARG A 205 2.35 7.11 -12.60
N ARG A 206 2.70 7.39 -13.86
CA ARG A 206 2.27 8.60 -14.57
C ARG A 206 0.84 8.50 -15.08
N THR A 207 0.38 7.30 -15.45
CA THR A 207 -0.91 7.11 -16.10
C THR A 207 -2.09 7.24 -15.13
N SER A 208 -2.03 6.57 -13.96
CA SER A 208 -3.16 6.52 -13.03
C SER A 208 -2.72 6.39 -11.59
N ALA A 209 -3.37 7.16 -10.70
CA ALA A 209 -3.21 7.04 -9.25
C ALA A 209 -3.80 5.74 -8.69
N GLY A 210 -4.52 4.95 -9.50
CA GLY A 210 -5.04 3.64 -9.14
C GLY A 210 -3.96 2.56 -9.01
N PHE A 211 -2.81 2.73 -9.67
CA PHE A 211 -1.65 1.86 -9.50
C PHE A 211 -0.85 2.34 -8.29
N ASP A 212 -1.01 1.65 -7.17
CA ASP A 212 -0.32 2.03 -5.93
C ASP A 212 1.20 1.83 -6.04
N GLN A 213 1.93 2.34 -5.05
CA GLN A 213 3.39 2.26 -5.02
C GLN A 213 3.89 0.80 -5.04
N LEU A 214 3.14 -0.11 -4.41
CA LEU A 214 3.47 -1.53 -4.34
C LEU A 214 3.35 -2.18 -5.72
N TYR A 215 2.24 -1.97 -6.42
CA TYR A 215 2.00 -2.43 -7.79
C TYR A 215 3.13 -1.98 -8.70
N CYS A 216 3.49 -0.69 -8.65
CA CYS A 216 4.57 -0.15 -9.47
C CYS A 216 5.94 -0.74 -9.12
N SER A 217 6.22 -1.02 -7.83
CA SER A 217 7.48 -1.66 -7.42
C SER A 217 7.57 -3.12 -7.84
N LEU A 218 6.47 -3.85 -7.81
CA LEU A 218 6.40 -5.24 -8.27
C LEU A 218 6.53 -5.32 -9.79
N ALA A 219 5.88 -4.42 -10.51
CA ALA A 219 6.05 -4.27 -11.95
C ALA A 219 7.51 -3.96 -12.31
N ALA A 220 8.19 -3.08 -11.56
CA ALA A 220 9.60 -2.76 -11.77
C ALA A 220 10.51 -3.99 -11.57
N ALA A 221 10.25 -4.77 -10.52
CA ALA A 221 10.99 -6.00 -10.27
C ALA A 221 10.76 -7.04 -11.37
N GLY A 222 9.52 -7.17 -11.87
CA GLY A 222 9.17 -8.10 -12.95
C GLY A 222 9.73 -7.71 -14.30
N GLU A 223 9.76 -6.42 -14.59
CA GLU A 223 10.41 -5.86 -15.78
C GLU A 223 11.93 -6.09 -15.76
N ALA A 224 12.58 -5.82 -14.61
CA ALA A 224 14.02 -6.05 -14.45
C ALA A 224 14.40 -7.54 -14.47
N SER A 225 13.54 -8.43 -13.97
CA SER A 225 13.79 -9.87 -13.92
C SER A 225 13.23 -10.64 -15.13
N GLY A 226 12.56 -9.96 -16.07
CA GLY A 226 11.88 -10.61 -17.20
C GLY A 226 10.72 -11.53 -16.81
N ALA A 227 10.21 -11.46 -15.58
CA ALA A 227 9.16 -12.33 -15.03
C ALA A 227 7.85 -11.56 -14.81
N LEU A 228 7.57 -10.60 -15.69
CA LEU A 228 6.45 -9.66 -15.55
C LEU A 228 5.09 -10.38 -15.60
N ASP A 229 4.96 -11.39 -16.45
CA ASP A 229 3.79 -12.28 -16.57
C ASP A 229 3.42 -12.93 -15.22
N THR A 230 4.41 -13.53 -14.56
CA THR A 230 4.22 -14.27 -13.31
C THR A 230 3.89 -13.33 -12.16
N ILE A 231 4.56 -12.17 -12.10
CA ILE A 231 4.30 -11.16 -11.07
C ILE A 231 2.92 -10.52 -11.25
N LEU A 232 2.55 -10.15 -12.47
CA LEU A 232 1.23 -9.56 -12.74
C LEU A 232 0.10 -10.57 -12.53
N ARG A 233 0.28 -11.85 -12.87
CA ARG A 233 -0.71 -12.89 -12.58
C ARG A 233 -0.95 -13.05 -11.08
N ARG A 234 0.12 -13.04 -10.28
CA ARG A 234 0.01 -13.06 -8.81
C ARG A 234 -0.66 -11.80 -8.28
N GLN A 235 -0.32 -10.65 -8.85
CA GLN A 235 -0.93 -9.37 -8.50
C GLN A 235 -2.43 -9.34 -8.83
N ALA A 236 -2.84 -9.88 -9.98
CA ALA A 236 -4.24 -10.03 -10.37
C ALA A 236 -5.00 -10.89 -9.35
N HIS A 237 -4.45 -12.06 -8.98
CA HIS A 237 -5.04 -12.92 -7.96
C HIS A 237 -5.19 -12.20 -6.61
N TYR A 238 -4.17 -11.46 -6.18
CA TYR A 238 -4.22 -10.67 -4.94
C TYR A 238 -5.30 -9.59 -4.98
N LEU A 239 -5.36 -8.80 -6.07
CA LEU A 239 -6.36 -7.76 -6.24
C LEU A 239 -7.79 -8.31 -6.29
N LYS A 240 -7.99 -9.43 -6.98
CA LYS A 240 -9.26 -10.17 -7.04
C LYS A 240 -9.70 -10.66 -5.67
N THR A 241 -8.76 -11.26 -4.91
CA THR A 241 -9.01 -11.68 -3.53
C THR A 241 -9.45 -10.50 -2.66
N ILE A 242 -8.77 -9.34 -2.76
CA ILE A 242 -9.20 -8.14 -2.04
C ILE A 242 -10.60 -7.70 -2.46
N GLN A 243 -10.89 -7.65 -3.76
CA GLN A 243 -12.19 -7.21 -4.26
C GLN A 243 -13.31 -8.14 -3.77
N GLU A 244 -13.12 -9.46 -3.84
CA GLU A 244 -14.09 -10.43 -3.32
C GLU A 244 -14.31 -10.27 -1.82
N LEU A 245 -13.25 -10.02 -1.05
CA LEU A 245 -13.35 -9.74 0.38
C LEU A 245 -14.14 -8.46 0.66
N GLN A 246 -13.91 -7.39 -0.11
CA GLN A 246 -14.67 -6.16 0.01
C GLN A 246 -16.13 -6.35 -0.35
N SER A 247 -16.42 -7.09 -1.43
CA SER A 247 -17.79 -7.40 -1.83
C SER A 247 -18.52 -8.20 -0.75
N LYS A 248 -17.87 -9.24 -0.19
CA LYS A 248 -18.42 -10.01 0.95
C LYS A 248 -18.66 -9.14 2.17
N PHE A 249 -17.74 -8.21 2.45
CA PHE A 249 -17.88 -7.27 3.55
C PHE A 249 -19.07 -6.31 3.36
N ILE A 250 -19.19 -5.72 2.17
CA ILE A 250 -20.31 -4.83 1.83
C ILE A 250 -21.63 -5.60 1.95
N LEU A 251 -21.71 -6.82 1.41
CA LEU A 251 -22.91 -7.66 1.52
C LEU A 251 -23.28 -7.97 2.97
N ALA A 252 -22.29 -8.31 3.81
CA ALA A 252 -22.52 -8.59 5.23
C ALA A 252 -23.00 -7.38 6.04
N LEU A 253 -22.67 -6.15 5.60
CA LEU A 253 -23.09 -4.91 6.24
C LEU A 253 -24.52 -4.47 5.87
N ILE A 254 -25.12 -5.03 4.81
CA ILE A 254 -26.48 -4.65 4.39
C ILE A 254 -27.49 -4.91 5.50
N TYR A 255 -27.45 -6.09 6.13
CA TYR A 255 -28.39 -6.45 7.19
C TYR A 255 -28.25 -5.57 8.44
N PRO A 256 -27.06 -5.37 9.03
CA PRO A 256 -26.88 -4.41 10.11
C PRO A 256 -27.30 -2.99 9.74
N ALA A 257 -27.01 -2.52 8.53
CA ALA A 257 -27.40 -1.18 8.08
C ALA A 257 -28.92 -1.02 8.02
N PHE A 258 -29.64 -2.04 7.53
CA PHE A 258 -31.10 -2.06 7.55
C PHE A 258 -31.67 -2.00 8.97
N LEU A 259 -31.15 -2.82 9.89
CA LEU A 259 -31.59 -2.80 11.29
C LEU A 259 -31.34 -1.44 11.97
N VAL A 260 -30.17 -0.84 11.74
CA VAL A 260 -29.84 0.49 12.27
C VAL A 260 -30.80 1.53 11.70
N LEU A 261 -31.08 1.49 10.40
CA LEU A 261 -32.02 2.41 9.76
C LEU A 261 -33.44 2.26 10.32
N SER A 262 -33.93 1.02 10.47
CA SER A 262 -35.23 0.75 11.09
C SER A 262 -35.28 1.23 12.55
N CYS A 263 -34.22 1.00 13.32
CA CYS A 263 -34.10 1.45 14.71
C CYS A 263 -34.16 2.98 14.83
N ILE A 264 -33.41 3.69 13.98
CA ILE A 264 -33.44 5.15 13.92
C ILE A 264 -34.83 5.63 13.51
N GLY A 265 -35.47 4.99 12.52
CA GLY A 265 -36.82 5.31 12.06
C GLY A 265 -37.87 5.19 13.19
N VAL A 266 -37.86 4.07 13.91
CA VAL A 266 -38.73 3.86 15.07
C VAL A 266 -38.45 4.91 16.15
N SER A 267 -37.17 5.19 16.44
CA SER A 267 -36.77 6.18 17.44
C SER A 267 -37.30 7.58 17.09
N ILE A 268 -37.19 8.00 15.82
CA ILE A 268 -37.73 9.29 15.34
C ILE A 268 -39.26 9.33 15.47
N LEU A 269 -39.96 8.26 15.10
CA LEU A 269 -41.41 8.17 15.21
C LEU A 269 -41.86 8.29 16.67
N LEU A 270 -41.21 7.57 17.59
CA LEU A 270 -41.53 7.61 19.01
C LEU A 270 -41.35 9.02 19.59
N VAL A 271 -40.24 9.68 19.28
CA VAL A 271 -39.95 11.03 19.80
C VAL A 271 -40.88 12.09 19.22
N THR A 272 -41.22 12.00 17.93
CA THR A 272 -42.03 13.04 17.26
C THR A 272 -43.53 12.88 17.43
N THR A 273 -44.03 11.67 17.67
CA THR A 273 -45.49 11.41 17.76
C THR A 273 -45.91 10.91 19.14
N LEU A 274 -45.23 9.91 19.70
CA LEU A 274 -45.65 9.27 20.95
C LEU A 274 -45.40 10.15 22.18
N ILE A 275 -44.18 10.68 22.33
CA ILE A 275 -43.82 11.54 23.47
C ILE A 275 -44.70 12.80 23.57
N PRO A 276 -44.99 13.57 22.50
CA PRO A 276 -45.84 14.74 22.62
C PRO A 276 -47.29 14.39 22.97
N GLN A 277 -47.81 13.26 22.49
CA GLN A 277 -49.14 12.78 22.89
C GLN A 277 -49.19 12.41 24.37
N LEU A 278 -48.15 11.74 24.90
CA LEU A 278 -48.07 11.46 26.34
C LEU A 278 -47.96 12.76 27.15
N THR A 279 -47.17 13.73 26.66
CA THR A 279 -46.97 15.02 27.34
C THR A 279 -48.25 15.86 27.36
N SER A 280 -49.03 15.89 26.28
CA SER A 280 -50.30 16.63 26.23
C SER A 280 -51.35 16.05 27.19
N LEU A 281 -51.37 14.73 27.39
CA LEU A 281 -52.20 14.06 28.40
C LEU A 281 -51.79 14.42 29.84
N ILE A 282 -50.50 14.64 30.09
CA ILE A 282 -49.98 15.03 31.41
C ILE A 282 -50.28 16.50 31.70
N GLN A 283 -50.09 17.40 30.72
CA GLN A 283 -50.35 18.84 30.88
C GLN A 283 -51.83 19.18 31.14
N SER A 284 -52.75 18.30 30.73
CA SER A 284 -54.18 18.46 31.00
C SER A 284 -54.56 18.06 32.45
N THR A 285 -53.61 17.55 33.25
CA THR A 285 -53.79 17.27 34.69
C THR A 285 -53.03 18.32 35.53
N PRO A 286 -53.72 19.12 36.38
CA PRO A 286 -53.07 20.12 37.22
C PRO A 286 -52.07 19.51 38.21
N GLY A 287 -50.83 19.99 38.22
CA GLY A 287 -49.78 19.58 39.17
C GLY A 287 -48.85 18.45 38.71
N ALA A 288 -49.08 17.88 37.52
CA ALA A 288 -48.25 16.80 37.00
C ALA A 288 -46.96 17.34 36.33
N LYS A 289 -45.79 16.90 36.83
CA LYS A 289 -44.49 17.22 36.23
C LYS A 289 -44.21 16.26 35.07
N VAL A 290 -43.55 16.76 34.02
CA VAL A 290 -43.12 15.91 32.89
C VAL A 290 -42.21 14.80 33.43
N PRO A 291 -42.47 13.52 33.10
CA PRO A 291 -41.66 12.40 33.54
C PRO A 291 -40.19 12.58 33.16
N LEU A 292 -39.30 12.16 34.06
CA LEU A 292 -37.86 12.35 33.88
C LEU A 292 -37.35 11.62 32.63
N GLY A 293 -37.93 10.46 32.30
CA GLY A 293 -37.61 9.72 31.07
C GLY A 293 -37.99 10.47 29.79
N ALA A 294 -39.12 11.18 29.78
CA ALA A 294 -39.54 12.01 28.66
C ALA A 294 -38.68 13.28 28.53
N GLN A 295 -38.30 13.90 29.64
CA GLN A 295 -37.38 15.06 29.62
C GLN A 295 -36.00 14.71 29.06
N ILE A 296 -35.43 13.54 29.38
CA ILE A 296 -34.15 13.08 28.83
C ILE A 296 -34.27 12.84 27.31
N MET A 297 -35.37 12.26 26.84
CA MET A 297 -35.58 12.05 25.40
C MET A 297 -35.80 13.36 24.62
N ILE A 298 -36.60 14.28 25.16
CA ILE A 298 -36.86 15.58 24.54
C ILE A 298 -35.56 16.39 24.49
N SER A 299 -34.83 16.48 25.60
CA SER A 299 -33.54 17.19 25.65
C SER A 299 -32.49 16.58 24.72
N GLY A 300 -32.42 15.24 24.61
CA GLY A 300 -31.54 14.57 23.66
C GLY A 300 -31.92 14.85 22.19
N SER A 301 -33.22 14.86 21.88
CA SER A 301 -33.74 15.19 20.54
C SER A 301 -33.48 16.64 20.17
N ASP A 302 -33.76 17.58 21.08
CA ASP A 302 -33.54 19.01 20.86
C ASP A 302 -32.05 19.34 20.79
N PHE A 303 -31.21 18.66 21.58
CA PHE A 303 -29.75 18.73 21.45
C PHE A 303 -29.32 18.28 20.06
N LEU A 304 -29.80 17.13 19.57
CA LEU A 304 -29.45 16.65 18.22
C LEU A 304 -29.94 17.60 17.12
N LYS A 305 -31.19 18.08 17.20
CA LYS A 305 -31.78 19.00 16.21
C LYS A 305 -31.12 20.37 16.20
N GLN A 306 -30.67 20.88 17.34
CA GLN A 306 -30.02 22.18 17.44
C GLN A 306 -28.52 22.09 17.09
N TRP A 307 -27.85 21.04 17.54
CA TRP A 307 -26.39 20.91 17.41
C TRP A 307 -25.94 20.11 16.19
N TRP A 308 -26.82 19.59 15.34
CA TRP A 308 -26.39 18.77 14.19
C TRP A 308 -25.38 19.47 13.28
N HIS A 309 -25.51 20.79 13.08
CA HIS A 309 -24.54 21.60 12.32
C HIS A 309 -23.18 21.65 13.02
N VAL A 310 -23.17 21.86 14.34
CA VAL A 310 -21.95 21.91 15.16
C VAL A 310 -21.29 20.53 15.23
N ILE A 311 -22.08 19.46 15.42
CA ILE A 311 -21.60 18.07 15.41
C ILE A 311 -20.96 17.75 14.05
N THR A 312 -21.61 18.13 12.95
CA THR A 312 -21.07 17.93 11.60
C THR A 312 -19.77 18.71 11.41
N LEU A 313 -19.73 19.98 11.84
CA LEU A 313 -18.53 20.80 11.75
C LEU A 313 -17.39 20.24 12.60
N VAL A 314 -17.65 19.80 13.83
CA VAL A 314 -16.67 19.17 14.72
C VAL A 314 -16.16 17.85 14.13
N LEU A 315 -17.03 17.05 13.50
CA LEU A 315 -16.65 15.78 12.89
C LEU A 315 -15.78 16.01 11.65
N VAL A 316 -16.13 16.99 10.81
CA VAL A 316 -15.31 17.38 9.65
C VAL A 316 -13.98 17.98 10.10
N ALA A 317 -13.99 18.91 11.06
CA ALA A 317 -12.77 19.52 11.61
C ALA A 317 -11.89 18.46 12.28
N GLY A 318 -12.49 17.53 13.04
CA GLY A 318 -11.82 16.40 13.65
C GLY A 318 -11.24 15.44 12.61
N ALA A 319 -11.94 15.16 11.51
CA ALA A 319 -11.43 14.34 10.41
C ALA A 319 -10.24 15.01 9.70
N ILE A 320 -10.30 16.33 9.47
CA ILE A 320 -9.21 17.10 8.87
C ILE A 320 -8.02 17.16 9.83
N PHE A 321 -8.24 17.45 11.12
CA PHE A 321 -7.20 17.47 12.15
C PHE A 321 -6.55 16.11 12.30
N PHE A 322 -7.34 15.04 12.40
CA PHE A 322 -6.85 13.67 12.45
C PHE A 322 -6.06 13.31 11.20
N LYS A 323 -6.52 13.76 10.02
CA LYS A 323 -5.78 13.58 8.76
C LYS A 323 -4.45 14.34 8.77
N ALA A 324 -4.41 15.58 9.22
CA ALA A 324 -3.18 16.36 9.32
C ALA A 324 -2.23 15.74 10.37
N TRP A 325 -2.76 15.29 11.50
CA TRP A 325 -2.02 14.66 12.58
C TRP A 325 -1.38 13.34 12.15
N LYS A 326 -2.11 12.48 11.42
CA LYS A 326 -1.58 11.20 10.91
C LYS A 326 -0.58 11.38 9.74
N ASP A 327 -0.73 12.45 8.97
CA ASP A 327 0.13 12.73 7.80
C ASP A 327 1.47 13.36 8.23
N ASN A 328 1.56 13.87 9.47
CA ASN A 328 2.80 14.38 10.05
C ASN A 328 3.82 13.23 10.27
N PRO A 329 5.05 13.29 9.70
CA PRO A 329 6.03 12.20 9.76
C PRO A 329 6.41 11.74 11.16
N GLU A 330 6.48 12.65 12.15
CA GLU A 330 6.81 12.30 13.54
C GLU A 330 5.74 11.41 14.18
N ASN A 331 4.47 11.72 13.93
CA ASN A 331 3.33 10.97 14.50
C ASN A 331 3.09 9.65 13.77
N ARG A 332 3.51 9.55 12.50
CA ARG A 332 3.26 8.37 11.67
C ARG A 332 3.89 7.11 12.26
N PHE A 333 5.09 7.21 12.87
CA PHE A 333 5.74 6.07 13.53
C PHE A 333 4.95 5.61 14.77
N ALA A 334 4.54 6.54 15.63
CA ALA A 334 3.75 6.23 16.83
C ALA A 334 2.37 5.67 16.47
N TRP A 335 1.71 6.24 15.46
CA TRP A 335 0.43 5.78 14.95
C TRP A 335 0.51 4.36 14.38
N ASP A 336 1.52 4.08 13.56
CA ASP A 336 1.75 2.74 13.04
C ASP A 336 2.02 1.72 14.16
N GLY A 337 2.79 2.10 15.19
CA GLY A 337 2.99 1.26 16.38
C GLY A 337 1.72 1.02 17.19
N MET A 338 0.88 2.05 17.35
CA MET A 338 -0.39 1.93 18.06
C MET A 338 -1.36 0.99 17.34
N LYS A 339 -1.40 1.02 16.00
CA LYS A 339 -2.21 0.07 15.22
C LYS A 339 -1.83 -1.38 15.47
N LEU A 340 -0.53 -1.68 15.63
CA LEU A 340 -0.07 -3.02 15.93
C LEU A 340 -0.51 -3.50 17.33
N ARG A 341 -0.73 -2.57 18.27
CA ARG A 341 -1.15 -2.88 19.65
C ARG A 341 -2.66 -3.05 19.82
N MET A 342 -3.48 -2.62 18.85
CA MET A 342 -4.92 -2.76 18.95
C MET A 342 -5.34 -4.23 18.92
N PRO A 343 -6.19 -4.70 19.85
CA PRO A 343 -6.72 -6.05 19.82
C PRO A 343 -7.52 -6.27 18.53
N LEU A 344 -7.44 -7.48 17.97
CA LEU A 344 -7.93 -7.88 16.64
C LEU A 344 -7.23 -7.20 15.45
N PHE A 345 -7.27 -5.87 15.35
CA PHE A 345 -6.71 -5.13 14.21
C PHE A 345 -5.19 -5.30 14.10
N GLY A 346 -4.47 -5.32 15.23
CA GLY A 346 -3.02 -5.52 15.25
C GLY A 346 -2.61 -6.90 14.70
N LYS A 347 -3.40 -7.94 15.00
CA LYS A 347 -3.19 -9.29 14.43
C LYS A 347 -3.38 -9.27 12.92
N LEU A 348 -4.47 -8.67 12.42
CA LEU A 348 -4.74 -8.58 10.99
C LEU A 348 -3.65 -7.80 10.23
N ILE A 349 -3.18 -6.68 10.80
CA ILE A 349 -2.11 -5.87 10.21
C ILE A 349 -0.80 -6.66 10.15
N SER A 350 -0.47 -7.39 11.22
CA SER A 350 0.73 -8.23 11.28
C SER A 350 0.64 -9.40 10.30
N SER A 351 -0.50 -10.11 10.26
CA SER A 351 -0.77 -11.20 9.31
C SER A 351 -0.64 -10.72 7.86
N ARG A 352 -1.21 -9.55 7.53
CA ARG A 352 -1.03 -8.91 6.21
C ARG A 352 0.45 -8.63 5.90
N PHE A 353 1.19 -8.09 6.86
CA PHE A 353 2.61 -7.83 6.70
C PHE A 353 3.39 -9.12 6.41
N TYR A 354 3.16 -10.19 7.18
CA TYR A 354 3.86 -11.47 6.96
C TYR A 354 3.56 -12.07 5.60
N VAL A 355 2.29 -12.08 5.16
CA VAL A 355 1.93 -12.55 3.81
C VAL A 355 2.69 -11.76 2.76
N GLN A 356 2.59 -10.43 2.79
CA GLN A 356 3.24 -9.58 1.79
C GLN A 356 4.77 -9.75 1.78
N PHE A 357 5.39 -9.79 2.97
CA PHE A 357 6.83 -10.00 3.13
C PHE A 357 7.27 -11.35 2.55
N LEU A 358 6.59 -12.43 2.92
CA LEU A 358 6.93 -13.80 2.49
C LEU A 358 6.69 -14.00 1.00
N GLU A 359 5.61 -13.47 0.44
CA GLU A 359 5.33 -13.56 -0.99
C GLU A 359 6.38 -12.80 -1.82
N THR A 360 6.72 -11.59 -1.41
CA THR A 360 7.73 -10.77 -2.07
C THR A 360 9.08 -11.47 -2.01
N MET A 361 9.49 -11.94 -0.83
CA MET A 361 10.75 -12.68 -0.66
C MET A 361 10.77 -13.99 -1.46
N ALA A 362 9.69 -14.79 -1.45
CA ALA A 362 9.61 -16.04 -2.19
C ALA A 362 9.74 -15.84 -3.70
N ASN A 363 9.12 -14.77 -4.24
CA ASN A 363 9.22 -14.44 -5.65
C ASN A 363 10.63 -13.98 -6.02
N LEU A 364 11.20 -13.04 -5.28
CA LEU A 364 12.53 -12.49 -5.60
C LEU A 364 13.63 -13.54 -5.46
N VAL A 365 13.64 -14.28 -4.35
CA VAL A 365 14.63 -15.36 -4.12
C VAL A 365 14.41 -16.52 -5.10
N GLY A 366 13.15 -16.87 -5.39
CA GLY A 366 12.83 -17.92 -6.38
C GLY A 366 13.25 -17.57 -7.81
N ASN A 367 13.31 -16.27 -8.14
CA ASN A 367 13.83 -15.76 -9.41
C ASN A 367 15.36 -15.56 -9.39
N GLY A 368 16.07 -16.09 -8.39
CA GLY A 368 17.51 -16.10 -8.32
C GLY A 368 18.15 -14.79 -7.82
N LEU A 369 17.38 -13.83 -7.29
CA LEU A 369 17.98 -12.64 -6.68
C LEU A 369 18.68 -13.01 -5.37
N PRO A 370 19.84 -12.39 -5.06
CA PRO A 370 20.48 -12.55 -3.77
C PRO A 370 19.55 -12.21 -2.60
N LEU A 371 19.66 -12.95 -1.50
CA LEU A 371 18.78 -12.81 -0.33
C LEU A 371 18.80 -11.39 0.25
N LEU A 372 19.98 -10.80 0.40
CA LEU A 372 20.15 -9.44 0.92
C LEU A 372 19.42 -8.41 0.04
N ARG A 373 19.58 -8.51 -1.28
CA ARG A 373 18.90 -7.61 -2.23
C ARG A 373 17.39 -7.80 -2.19
N SER A 374 16.94 -9.05 -2.03
CA SER A 374 15.52 -9.36 -1.86
C SER A 374 14.93 -8.72 -0.60
N LEU A 375 15.68 -8.71 0.51
CA LEU A 375 15.27 -8.05 1.76
C LEU A 375 15.16 -6.54 1.61
N GLU A 376 16.10 -5.88 0.94
CA GLU A 376 16.05 -4.43 0.66
C GLU A 376 14.80 -4.04 -0.11
N LEU A 377 14.49 -4.79 -1.17
CA LEU A 377 13.29 -4.58 -2.00
C LEU A 377 12.00 -4.86 -1.21
N SER A 378 11.98 -5.91 -0.39
CA SER A 378 10.83 -6.24 0.46
C SER A 378 10.58 -5.18 1.55
N ARG A 379 11.64 -4.59 2.11
CA ARG A 379 11.57 -3.43 2.99
C ARG A 379 10.98 -2.22 2.27
N ASP A 380 11.35 -1.98 1.01
CA ASP A 380 10.79 -0.86 0.24
C ASP A 380 9.29 -1.01 -0.02
N ALA A 381 8.85 -2.24 -0.26
CA ALA A 381 7.44 -2.60 -0.42
C ALA A 381 6.62 -2.51 0.88
N THR A 382 7.27 -2.46 2.05
CA THR A 382 6.61 -2.40 3.37
C THR A 382 6.19 -0.97 3.71
N GLY A 383 4.87 -0.76 3.84
CA GLY A 383 4.30 0.57 4.12
C GLY A 383 4.28 1.01 5.59
N ASN A 384 4.38 0.05 6.54
CA ASN A 384 4.37 0.33 7.97
C ASN A 384 5.80 0.65 8.45
N LEU A 385 5.99 1.83 9.05
CA LEU A 385 7.33 2.31 9.43
C LEU A 385 7.99 1.47 10.54
N VAL A 386 7.19 0.93 11.46
CA VAL A 386 7.70 0.06 12.55
C VAL A 386 8.24 -1.24 11.97
N MET A 387 7.49 -1.87 11.07
CA MET A 387 7.95 -3.10 10.39
C MET A 387 9.14 -2.82 9.47
N ARG A 388 9.19 -1.66 8.84
CA ARG A 388 10.33 -1.24 8.02
C ARG A 388 11.62 -1.15 8.83
N LYS A 389 11.57 -0.50 10.00
CA LYS A 389 12.70 -0.42 10.94
C LYS A 389 13.17 -1.80 11.42
N ASN A 390 12.23 -2.71 11.65
CA ASN A 390 12.56 -4.09 12.00
C ASN A 390 13.29 -4.80 10.85
N LEU A 391 12.85 -4.60 9.60
CA LEU A 391 13.53 -5.14 8.41
C LEU A 391 14.91 -4.51 8.19
N ASP A 392 15.10 -3.21 8.43
CA ASP A 392 16.41 -2.55 8.35
C ASP A 392 17.43 -3.24 9.29
N THR A 393 16.98 -3.62 10.48
CA THR A 393 17.80 -4.35 11.45
C THR A 393 18.12 -5.78 10.97
N VAL A 394 17.18 -6.45 10.29
CA VAL A 394 17.43 -7.77 9.67
C VAL A 394 18.43 -7.65 8.52
N ILE A 395 18.27 -6.66 7.64
CA ILE A 395 19.14 -6.39 6.49
C ILE A 395 20.58 -6.17 6.97
N ALA A 396 20.79 -5.32 7.98
CA ALA A 396 22.13 -5.07 8.53
C ALA A 396 22.77 -6.37 9.04
N GLN A 397 22.02 -7.19 9.79
CA GLN A 397 22.56 -8.44 10.34
C GLN A 397 22.89 -9.49 9.27
N VAL A 398 22.07 -9.60 8.22
CA VAL A 398 22.34 -10.51 7.10
C VAL A 398 23.50 -10.00 6.25
N GLY A 399 23.62 -8.68 6.09
CA GLY A 399 24.76 -8.02 5.44
C GLY A 399 26.08 -8.27 6.18
N ASP A 400 26.04 -8.31 7.51
CA ASP A 400 27.17 -8.69 8.37
C ASP A 400 27.50 -10.21 8.33
N GLY A 401 26.81 -10.99 7.49
CA GLY A 401 27.04 -12.42 7.32
C GLY A 401 26.35 -13.32 8.35
N ARG A 402 25.42 -12.80 9.17
CA ARG A 402 24.61 -13.65 10.06
C ARG A 402 23.57 -14.42 9.26
N SER A 403 23.23 -15.61 9.74
CA SER A 403 22.16 -16.41 9.15
C SER A 403 20.82 -15.65 9.22
N PHE A 404 20.00 -15.83 8.20
CA PHE A 404 18.72 -15.14 8.05
C PHE A 404 17.76 -15.47 9.19
N THR A 405 17.71 -16.75 9.60
CA THR A 405 16.91 -17.20 10.73
C THR A 405 17.32 -16.51 12.03
N LYS A 406 18.63 -16.38 12.30
CA LYS A 406 19.15 -15.70 13.50
C LYS A 406 18.82 -14.21 13.49
N ALA A 407 18.90 -13.57 12.33
CA ALA A 407 18.55 -12.15 12.18
C ALA A 407 17.07 -11.89 12.50
N LEU A 408 16.15 -12.72 11.98
CA LEU A 408 14.71 -12.64 12.28
C LEU A 408 14.41 -12.88 13.75
N THR A 409 15.06 -13.89 14.35
CA THR A 409 14.88 -14.25 15.76
C THR A 409 15.29 -13.10 16.69
N ARG A 410 16.42 -12.44 16.39
CA ARG A 410 16.96 -11.36 17.24
C ARG A 410 16.08 -10.11 17.25
N VAL A 411 15.40 -9.81 16.15
CA VAL A 411 14.50 -8.66 16.06
C VAL A 411 13.21 -8.90 16.85
N GLY A 412 12.80 -10.16 17.06
CA GLY A 412 11.65 -10.51 17.91
C GLY A 412 10.28 -10.05 17.35
N ALA A 413 10.23 -9.55 16.12
CA ALA A 413 9.00 -9.10 15.47
C ALA A 413 8.28 -10.20 14.70
N PHE A 414 8.92 -11.35 14.48
CA PHE A 414 8.38 -12.44 13.67
C PHE A 414 7.91 -13.60 14.56
N PRO A 415 6.78 -14.28 14.23
CA PRO A 415 6.29 -15.39 15.04
C PRO A 415 7.22 -16.61 14.94
N PRO A 416 7.34 -17.44 16.00
CA PRO A 416 8.23 -18.60 16.01
C PRO A 416 7.99 -19.57 14.84
N LEU A 417 6.72 -19.86 14.52
CA LEU A 417 6.36 -20.73 13.40
C LEU A 417 6.92 -20.25 12.05
N LEU A 418 6.93 -18.93 11.81
CA LEU A 418 7.50 -18.34 10.60
C LEU A 418 9.01 -18.57 10.56
N ILE A 419 9.68 -18.32 11.69
CA ILE A 419 11.13 -18.49 11.83
C ILE A 419 11.51 -19.95 11.60
N ASP A 420 10.77 -20.91 12.18
CA ASP A 420 11.02 -22.34 12.03
C ASP A 420 10.89 -22.80 10.56
N MET A 421 9.88 -22.31 9.84
CA MET A 421 9.71 -22.62 8.42
C MET A 421 10.88 -22.10 7.59
N ILE A 422 11.37 -20.89 7.88
CA ILE A 422 12.54 -20.31 7.21
C ILE A 422 13.82 -21.06 7.59
N ALA A 423 13.96 -21.48 8.85
CA ALA A 423 15.11 -22.23 9.34
C ALA A 423 15.30 -23.54 8.58
N VAL A 424 14.22 -24.29 8.35
CA VAL A 424 14.24 -25.52 7.54
C VAL A 424 14.69 -25.21 6.10
N GLY A 425 14.20 -24.11 5.52
CA GLY A 425 14.63 -23.66 4.19
C GLY A 425 16.10 -23.27 4.10
N GLU A 426 16.59 -22.54 5.11
CA GLU A 426 17.98 -22.11 5.20
C GLU A 426 18.93 -23.31 5.37
N GLN A 427 18.58 -24.29 6.20
CA GLN A 427 19.37 -25.51 6.41
C GLN A 427 19.38 -26.44 5.20
N THR A 428 18.26 -26.53 4.47
CA THR A 428 18.13 -27.39 3.28
C THR A 428 18.57 -26.71 1.98
N GLY A 429 18.93 -25.43 2.05
CA GLY A 429 19.26 -24.61 0.87
C GLY A 429 18.05 -24.29 -0.02
N LYS A 430 16.83 -24.56 0.43
CA LYS A 430 15.57 -24.35 -0.31
C LYS A 430 14.71 -23.25 0.32
N ILE A 431 15.32 -22.07 0.45
CA ILE A 431 14.70 -20.89 1.10
C ILE A 431 13.47 -20.42 0.30
N ASP A 432 13.54 -20.43 -1.03
CA ASP A 432 12.45 -20.08 -1.95
C ASP A 432 11.17 -20.90 -1.68
N THR A 433 11.29 -22.23 -1.61
CA THR A 433 10.15 -23.12 -1.38
C THR A 433 9.58 -22.97 0.03
N SER A 434 10.45 -22.71 1.01
CA SER A 434 10.05 -22.56 2.41
C SER A 434 9.34 -21.22 2.65
N LEU A 435 9.82 -20.14 2.03
CA LEU A 435 9.13 -18.84 2.00
C LEU A 435 7.77 -18.95 1.31
N ARG A 436 7.66 -19.68 0.19
CA ARG A 436 6.39 -19.92 -0.51
C ARG A 436 5.38 -20.63 0.40
N ARG A 437 5.80 -21.73 1.05
CA ARG A 437 4.95 -22.47 2.00
C ARG A 437 4.53 -21.63 3.19
N ALA A 438 5.44 -20.80 3.71
CA ALA A 438 5.14 -19.88 4.80
C ALA A 438 4.10 -18.84 4.34
N ALA A 439 4.26 -18.26 3.15
CA ALA A 439 3.30 -17.31 2.58
C ALA A 439 1.90 -17.92 2.49
N GLU A 440 1.75 -19.12 1.91
CA GLU A 440 0.47 -19.82 1.82
C GLU A 440 -0.14 -20.12 3.20
N ARG A 441 0.70 -20.44 4.20
CA ARG A 441 0.23 -20.70 5.56
C ARG A 441 -0.30 -19.42 6.22
N TYR A 442 0.42 -18.31 6.10
CA TYR A 442 0.02 -17.03 6.66
C TYR A 442 -1.13 -16.38 5.89
N ASP A 443 -1.29 -16.67 4.60
CA ASP A 443 -2.44 -16.21 3.81
C ASP A 443 -3.75 -16.85 4.31
N ARG A 444 -3.70 -18.15 4.60
CA ARG A 444 -4.81 -18.85 5.28
C ARG A 444 -5.09 -18.28 6.67
N GLU A 445 -4.08 -17.91 7.44
CA GLU A 445 -4.29 -17.31 8.77
C GLU A 445 -4.86 -15.88 8.67
N MET A 446 -4.37 -15.06 7.74
CA MET A 446 -4.91 -13.73 7.43
C MET A 446 -6.39 -13.82 7.03
N SER A 447 -6.73 -14.80 6.18
CA SER A 447 -8.11 -15.05 5.77
C SER A 447 -9.01 -15.42 6.96
N LYS A 448 -8.52 -16.23 7.90
CA LYS A 448 -9.24 -16.57 9.15
C LYS A 448 -9.39 -15.37 10.06
N ASP A 449 -8.34 -14.58 10.26
CA ASP A 449 -8.39 -13.37 11.08
C ASP A 449 -9.39 -12.36 10.51
N MET A 450 -9.43 -12.22 9.17
CA MET A 450 -10.43 -11.41 8.49
C MET A 450 -11.83 -11.93 8.75
N GLN A 451 -12.08 -13.25 8.59
CA GLN A 451 -13.39 -13.85 8.86
C GLN A 451 -13.82 -13.68 10.32
N ARG A 452 -12.91 -13.84 11.29
CA ARG A 452 -13.19 -13.59 12.71
C ARG A 452 -13.59 -12.14 12.96
N LEU A 453 -12.86 -11.19 12.35
CA LEU A 453 -13.20 -9.77 12.45
C LEU A 453 -14.60 -9.51 11.90
N MET A 454 -14.92 -10.03 10.72
CA MET A 454 -16.25 -9.87 10.11
C MET A 454 -17.36 -10.53 10.92
N ALA A 455 -17.12 -11.71 11.47
CA ALA A 455 -18.09 -12.42 12.31
C ALA A 455 -18.41 -11.67 13.61
N LEU A 456 -17.49 -10.85 14.13
CA LEU A 456 -17.69 -10.06 15.34
C LEU A 456 -18.40 -8.72 15.08
N VAL A 457 -18.36 -8.18 13.86
CA VAL A 457 -19.02 -6.91 13.52
C VAL A 457 -20.53 -7.00 13.77
N THR A 458 -21.18 -8.05 13.31
CA THR A 458 -22.63 -8.25 13.46
C THR A 458 -23.10 -8.30 14.93
N PRO A 459 -22.56 -9.17 15.81
CA PRO A 459 -23.00 -9.24 17.20
C PRO A 459 -22.71 -7.96 17.97
N VAL A 460 -21.59 -7.28 17.69
CA VAL A 460 -21.30 -5.97 18.32
C VAL A 460 -22.37 -4.94 17.95
N ILE A 461 -22.75 -4.86 16.67
CA ILE A 461 -23.83 -3.95 16.23
C ILE A 461 -25.16 -4.33 16.90
N LEU A 462 -25.50 -5.63 16.98
CA LEU A 462 -26.73 -6.08 17.64
C LEU A 462 -26.78 -5.74 19.12
N VAL A 463 -25.67 -5.91 19.86
CA VAL A 463 -25.59 -5.52 21.29
C VAL A 463 -25.77 -4.02 21.46
N ILE A 464 -25.14 -3.21 20.60
CA ILE A 464 -25.31 -1.74 20.61
C ILE A 464 -26.77 -1.36 20.32
N MET A 465 -27.39 -1.99 19.33
CA MET A 465 -28.79 -1.75 18.98
C MET A 465 -29.75 -2.18 20.09
N ALA A 466 -29.55 -3.36 20.68
CA ALA A 466 -30.33 -3.85 21.80
C ALA A 466 -30.21 -2.92 23.01
N GLY A 467 -29.00 -2.41 23.29
CA GLY A 467 -28.78 -1.41 24.34
C GLY A 467 -29.53 -0.10 24.06
N LEU A 468 -29.49 0.40 22.82
CA LEU A 468 -30.18 1.62 22.43
C LEU A 468 -31.71 1.48 22.51
N ILE A 469 -32.27 0.43 21.90
CA ILE A 469 -33.72 0.16 21.92
C ILE A 469 -34.19 -0.16 23.33
N GLY A 470 -33.45 -0.99 24.06
CA GLY A 470 -33.76 -1.36 25.44
C GLY A 470 -33.77 -0.13 26.36
N SER A 471 -32.78 0.75 26.22
CA SER A 471 -32.76 2.04 26.93
C SER A 471 -33.96 2.91 26.55
N MET A 472 -34.34 2.98 25.27
CA MET A 472 -35.51 3.73 24.84
C MET A 472 -36.81 3.19 25.44
N MET A 473 -37.02 1.87 25.36
CA MET A 473 -38.19 1.22 25.94
C MET A 473 -38.27 1.44 27.45
N TYR A 474 -37.14 1.30 28.16
CA TYR A 474 -37.07 1.55 29.60
C TYR A 474 -37.50 2.97 29.97
N LEU A 475 -37.04 3.99 29.24
CA LEU A 475 -37.43 5.38 29.48
C LEU A 475 -38.93 5.59 29.25
N ILE A 476 -39.51 4.97 28.22
CA ILE A 476 -40.95 5.05 27.94
C ILE A 476 -41.76 4.37 29.04
N PHE A 477 -41.40 3.16 29.45
CA PHE A 477 -42.09 2.47 30.55
C PHE A 477 -42.05 3.28 31.83
N THR A 478 -40.88 3.81 32.18
CA THR A 478 -40.73 4.67 33.37
C THR A 478 -41.61 5.91 33.25
N SER A 479 -41.69 6.52 32.06
CA SER A 479 -42.58 7.65 31.79
C SER A 479 -44.05 7.31 32.01
N ILE A 480 -44.51 6.14 31.53
CA ILE A 480 -45.89 5.69 31.71
C ILE A 480 -46.20 5.40 33.18
N PHE A 481 -45.32 4.69 33.90
CA PHE A 481 -45.52 4.40 35.32
C PHE A 481 -45.58 5.67 36.18
N GLN A 482 -44.70 6.63 35.92
CA GLN A 482 -44.74 7.94 36.60
C GLN A 482 -46.03 8.71 36.31
N THR A 483 -46.57 8.57 35.10
CA THR A 483 -47.85 9.18 34.72
C THR A 483 -49.00 8.54 35.49
N ILE A 484 -49.05 7.21 35.57
CA ILE A 484 -50.10 6.47 36.31
C ILE A 484 -50.02 6.75 37.82
N SER A 485 -48.82 6.73 38.41
CA SER A 485 -48.64 6.98 39.85
C SER A 485 -48.96 8.43 40.23
N GLY A 486 -48.62 9.39 39.37
CA GLY A 486 -49.00 10.80 39.55
C GLY A 486 -50.52 11.02 39.55
N LEU A 487 -51.26 10.25 38.74
CA LEU A 487 -52.73 10.27 38.73
C LEU A 487 -53.36 9.57 39.94
N SER A 488 -52.73 8.53 40.47
CA SER A 488 -53.22 7.76 41.63
C SER A 488 -52.93 8.43 42.98
N GLY A 489 -51.88 9.25 43.09
CA GLY A 489 -51.47 9.92 44.34
C GLY A 489 -52.16 11.25 44.62
N GLY A 490 -53.04 11.72 43.72
CA GLY A 490 -53.79 12.98 43.84
C GLY A 490 -55.22 12.83 44.37
N ARG A 491 -55.57 11.68 44.97
CA ARG A 491 -56.84 11.45 45.67
C ARG A 491 -56.61 11.27 47.16
#